data_AF-A0AAE1CIE5-F1
#
_entry.id   AF-A0AAE1CIE5-F1
#
_cell.length_a   1.000
_cell.length_b   1.000
_cell.length_c   1.000
_cell.angle_alpha   90.00
_cell.angle_beta   90.00
_cell.angle_gamma   90.00
#
_symmetry.space_group_name_H-M   'P 1'
#
loop_
_entity.id
_entity.type
_entity.pdbx_description
1 polymer ?
#
loop_
_entity_poly.entity_id
_entity_poly.type
_entity_poly.pdbx_seq_one_letter_code
_entity_poly.pdbx_strand_id
1 'polypeptide(L)'
;MASLSSMIVTGSLVCLAAATSVHATARLTGHATRDVALGPFTPFGCYIDGINGRALSLESYADDAMTVKSCFAFCSQYQFFGVEYGRECFCGNTLDAPRSTGCTTPCAGNADETCGAASRLDVYVNTGYVDPKPAVVPGTTYLGCYVDQDPHARILPSNLLGADDMTAAKCKAHCAGYAVFGLEYGRECWCGNTFPATTAKAPATDCTFPCAGNSAEVCGAHSRINVWAVPATPTYIDDFLYFGCFVDSGSALHTLTGEVYYNSAMTLDKCAAFCHNYPKFGVEHGSQCFCGSDVTWQVPRPEAECAMACGGNALQLCGGADRLSIYSRPCNGEGENLSNANEFVYKACWTDNGAARSLTGDSFSSAEMTVVDCAAFCRGYLYFGVEFGSQCFCGDVLGGHAAAEEDCEYLCEGDNTQWCGSANRLSVYEVYGI
;
A
#
# COMPACT_ATOMS: atom_id res chain seq x y z
N MET A 1 -49.54 44.29 25.77
CA MET A 1 -51.01 44.20 25.77
C MET A 1 -51.32 42.73 25.50
N ALA A 2 -51.55 41.90 26.53
CA ALA A 2 -52.84 41.64 27.18
C ALA A 2 -53.87 41.05 26.18
N SER A 3 -54.66 40.00 26.44
CA SER A 3 -54.89 39.14 27.61
C SER A 3 -56.12 38.25 27.30
N LEU A 4 -56.13 36.99 27.77
CA LEU A 4 -57.29 36.17 28.23
C LEU A 4 -58.43 35.85 27.19
N SER A 5 -59.23 34.78 27.25
CA SER A 5 -59.64 33.91 28.36
C SER A 5 -60.35 32.62 27.86
N SER A 6 -60.42 31.66 28.78
CA SER A 6 -61.06 30.34 28.73
C SER A 6 -62.60 30.37 28.69
N MET A 7 -63.25 29.29 28.21
CA MET A 7 -64.51 28.82 28.82
C MET A 7 -64.86 27.34 28.53
N ILE A 8 -65.38 26.73 29.59
CA ILE A 8 -65.72 25.33 29.84
C ILE A 8 -67.12 25.01 29.30
N VAL A 9 -67.37 23.78 28.82
CA VAL A 9 -68.74 23.23 28.76
C VAL A 9 -68.77 21.83 29.38
N THR A 10 -69.73 21.70 30.28
CA THR A 10 -70.11 20.59 31.16
C THR A 10 -70.89 19.49 30.44
N GLY A 11 -70.75 18.23 30.88
CA GLY A 11 -71.69 17.16 30.60
C GLY A 11 -71.72 16.13 31.73
N SER A 12 -72.88 15.89 32.34
CA SER A 12 -73.13 14.83 33.31
C SER A 12 -74.56 14.31 33.18
N LEU A 13 -74.72 13.05 33.64
CA LEU A 13 -75.91 12.21 33.83
C LEU A 13 -76.42 11.39 32.61
N VAL A 14 -76.19 10.05 32.55
CA VAL A 14 -76.86 8.91 33.27
C VAL A 14 -78.07 8.42 32.43
N CYS A 15 -78.40 7.15 32.17
CA CYS A 15 -78.07 5.80 32.62
C CYS A 15 -78.54 4.82 31.51
N LEU A 16 -77.97 3.61 31.38
CA LEU A 16 -78.78 2.37 31.35
C LEU A 16 -77.88 1.13 31.56
N ALA A 17 -78.35 0.26 32.45
CA ALA A 17 -77.75 -0.98 32.92
C ALA A 17 -77.72 -2.07 31.81
N ALA A 18 -76.59 -2.78 31.66
CA ALA A 18 -76.27 -4.11 32.20
C ALA A 18 -76.75 -5.30 31.35
N ALA A 19 -75.78 -6.05 30.80
CA ALA A 19 -75.88 -7.49 30.58
C ALA A 19 -74.50 -8.13 30.79
N THR A 20 -74.49 -9.11 31.68
CA THR A 20 -73.34 -9.85 32.22
C THR A 20 -72.81 -10.91 31.26
N SER A 21 -71.48 -11.08 31.18
CA SER A 21 -70.90 -12.43 31.03
C SER A 21 -69.51 -12.50 31.69
N VAL A 22 -69.32 -13.63 32.37
CA VAL A 22 -68.26 -13.96 33.30
C VAL A 22 -66.92 -14.11 32.57
N HIS A 23 -65.90 -13.31 32.94
CA HIS A 23 -64.51 -13.59 32.58
C HIS A 23 -63.88 -14.50 33.62
N ALA A 24 -63.66 -15.76 33.25
CA ALA A 24 -62.76 -16.65 33.96
C ALA A 24 -61.32 -16.13 33.80
N THR A 25 -60.62 -15.96 34.92
CA THR A 25 -59.21 -15.61 34.98
C THR A 25 -58.35 -16.77 34.49
N ALA A 26 -57.89 -16.73 33.25
CA ALA A 26 -56.76 -17.54 32.80
C ALA A 26 -55.47 -16.77 33.13
N ARG A 27 -54.67 -17.33 34.05
CA ARG A 27 -53.28 -16.91 34.26
C ARG A 27 -52.50 -17.17 32.96
N LEU A 28 -52.17 -16.11 32.25
CA LEU A 28 -51.11 -16.13 31.25
C LEU A 28 -49.78 -16.23 32.02
N THR A 29 -49.18 -17.42 32.02
CA THR A 29 -47.75 -17.56 32.29
C THR A 29 -47.01 -16.80 31.19
N GLY A 30 -46.47 -15.63 31.55
CA GLY A 30 -45.71 -14.79 30.63
C GLY A 30 -44.56 -15.57 30.00
N HIS A 31 -44.51 -15.55 28.67
CA HIS A 31 -43.29 -15.84 27.92
C HIS A 31 -42.26 -14.82 28.35
N ALA A 32 -41.24 -15.28 29.09
CA ALA A 32 -40.10 -14.47 29.43
C ALA A 32 -39.50 -13.91 28.14
N THR A 33 -39.50 -12.59 28.01
CA THR A 33 -38.75 -11.88 26.99
C THR A 33 -37.27 -12.26 27.16
N ARG A 34 -36.74 -12.97 26.17
CA ARG A 34 -35.32 -13.30 25.99
C ARG A 34 -34.50 -12.00 25.92
N ASP A 35 -34.13 -11.45 27.08
CA ASP A 35 -33.05 -10.48 27.25
C ASP A 35 -31.96 -11.13 28.13
N VAL A 36 -31.45 -12.27 27.67
CA VAL A 36 -30.11 -12.69 28.04
C VAL A 36 -29.20 -12.08 26.99
N ALA A 37 -28.24 -11.27 27.40
CA ALA A 37 -27.17 -10.80 26.52
C ALA A 37 -26.41 -12.04 25.99
N LEU A 38 -26.85 -12.58 24.84
CA LEU A 38 -26.39 -13.84 24.25
C LEU A 38 -24.92 -13.79 23.77
N GLY A 39 -24.22 -12.68 23.96
CA GLY A 39 -22.86 -12.49 23.45
C GLY A 39 -22.86 -11.87 22.06
N PRO A 40 -21.82 -12.08 21.23
CA PRO A 40 -21.61 -11.42 19.94
C PRO A 40 -22.48 -11.98 18.78
N PHE A 41 -23.72 -12.38 19.06
CA PHE A 41 -24.67 -12.86 18.06
C PHE A 41 -26.12 -12.56 18.43
N THR A 42 -27.00 -12.51 17.43
CA THR A 42 -28.44 -12.29 17.62
C THR A 42 -29.28 -13.37 16.94
N PRO A 43 -30.43 -13.77 17.50
CA PRO A 43 -31.35 -14.69 16.84
C PRO A 43 -31.84 -14.11 15.50
N PHE A 44 -31.76 -14.88 14.42
CA PHE A 44 -32.17 -14.47 13.07
C PHE A 44 -33.52 -15.07 12.67
N GLY A 45 -33.73 -16.35 12.99
CA GLY A 45 -35.02 -17.03 12.85
C GLY A 45 -34.90 -18.52 12.57
N CYS A 46 -36.07 -19.16 12.43
CA CYS A 46 -36.17 -20.58 12.09
C CYS A 46 -36.26 -20.76 10.57
N TYR A 47 -35.55 -21.75 10.01
CA TYR A 47 -35.46 -22.00 8.57
C TYR A 47 -35.65 -23.49 8.25
N ILE A 48 -36.14 -23.80 7.06
CA ILE A 48 -36.20 -25.19 6.58
C ILE A 48 -34.79 -25.65 6.26
N ASP A 49 -34.35 -26.77 6.84
CA ASP A 49 -33.05 -27.38 6.56
C ASP A 49 -33.23 -28.82 6.06
N GLY A 50 -33.13 -28.99 4.74
CA GLY A 50 -33.35 -30.28 4.09
C GLY A 50 -32.04 -30.96 3.74
N ILE A 51 -32.03 -32.30 3.75
CA ILE A 51 -30.86 -33.11 3.38
C ILE A 51 -30.36 -32.83 1.94
N ASN A 52 -31.26 -32.40 1.05
CA ASN A 52 -30.97 -32.05 -0.35
C ASN A 52 -30.80 -30.54 -0.59
N GLY A 53 -30.73 -29.73 0.47
CA GLY A 53 -30.66 -28.28 0.39
C GLY A 53 -30.42 -27.70 1.78
N ARG A 54 -29.18 -27.85 2.27
CA ARG A 54 -28.77 -27.34 3.58
C ARG A 54 -28.88 -25.83 3.62
N ALA A 55 -29.48 -25.32 4.69
CA ALA A 55 -29.65 -23.88 4.87
C ALA A 55 -28.30 -23.18 5.06
N LEU A 56 -27.37 -23.82 5.78
CA LEU A 56 -25.97 -23.42 5.94
C LEU A 56 -25.08 -24.62 5.59
N SER A 57 -24.13 -24.44 4.68
CA SER A 57 -23.44 -25.56 4.02
C SER A 57 -21.91 -25.53 4.08
N LEU A 58 -21.31 -24.58 4.81
CA LEU A 58 -19.86 -24.42 4.82
C LEU A 58 -19.19 -25.41 5.78
N GLU A 59 -19.54 -25.38 7.06
CA GLU A 59 -18.98 -26.27 8.08
C GLU A 59 -20.07 -26.81 8.98
N SER A 60 -19.85 -27.99 9.57
CA SER A 60 -20.79 -28.56 10.54
C SER A 60 -20.14 -29.56 11.48
N TYR A 61 -20.72 -29.71 12.66
CA TYR A 61 -20.42 -30.80 13.58
C TYR A 61 -21.66 -31.15 14.41
N ALA A 62 -21.59 -32.26 15.14
CA ALA A 62 -22.64 -32.62 16.08
C ALA A 62 -22.05 -33.09 17.41
N ASP A 63 -22.73 -32.74 18.50
CA ASP A 63 -22.28 -32.98 19.87
C ASP A 63 -23.49 -33.18 20.79
N ASP A 64 -23.43 -34.18 21.66
CA ASP A 64 -24.50 -34.46 22.64
C ASP A 64 -24.50 -33.46 23.81
N ALA A 65 -23.52 -32.55 23.87
CA ALA A 65 -23.46 -31.40 24.76
C ALA A 65 -23.69 -30.06 24.04
N MET A 66 -24.35 -30.06 22.87
CA MET A 66 -24.57 -28.85 22.07
C MET A 66 -25.29 -27.74 22.84
N THR A 67 -24.81 -26.51 22.70
CA THR A 67 -25.45 -25.26 23.15
C THR A 67 -25.40 -24.25 22.01
N VAL A 68 -26.22 -23.21 22.06
CA VAL A 68 -26.15 -22.11 21.07
C VAL A 68 -24.75 -21.47 21.11
N LYS A 69 -24.19 -21.30 22.31
CA LYS A 69 -22.86 -20.69 22.50
C LYS A 69 -21.71 -21.56 21.97
N SER A 70 -21.76 -22.88 22.13
CA SER A 70 -20.72 -23.77 21.59
C SER A 70 -20.78 -23.82 20.06
N CYS A 71 -21.97 -23.77 19.47
CA CYS A 71 -22.10 -23.64 18.02
C CYS A 71 -21.56 -22.30 17.51
N PHE A 72 -21.89 -21.19 18.19
CA PHE A 72 -21.29 -19.89 17.87
C PHE A 72 -19.76 -19.91 17.93
N ALA A 73 -19.17 -20.51 18.98
CA ALA A 73 -17.72 -20.56 19.13
C ALA A 73 -17.04 -21.31 17.98
N PHE A 74 -17.66 -22.38 17.48
CA PHE A 74 -17.19 -23.10 16.29
C PHE A 74 -17.35 -22.28 15.02
N CYS A 75 -18.49 -21.60 14.87
CA CYS A 75 -18.82 -20.82 13.68
C CYS A 75 -18.40 -19.35 13.75
N SER A 76 -17.50 -18.95 14.65
CA SER A 76 -17.24 -17.53 14.94
C SER A 76 -16.64 -16.74 13.76
N GLN A 77 -16.13 -17.43 12.74
CA GLN A 77 -15.61 -16.88 11.50
C GLN A 77 -16.66 -16.75 10.38
N TYR A 78 -17.89 -17.21 10.61
CA TYR A 78 -18.97 -17.19 9.63
C TYR A 78 -20.06 -16.16 10.00
N GLN A 79 -20.78 -15.69 8.99
CA GLN A 79 -21.86 -14.71 9.16
C GLN A 79 -23.05 -15.29 9.90
N PHE A 80 -23.38 -16.55 9.58
CA PHE A 80 -24.48 -17.28 10.17
C PHE A 80 -23.96 -18.56 10.80
N PHE A 81 -24.61 -18.90 11.90
CA PHE A 81 -24.57 -20.24 12.44
C PHE A 81 -25.97 -20.69 12.79
N GLY A 82 -26.19 -21.98 12.79
CA GLY A 82 -27.49 -22.55 13.10
C GLY A 82 -27.35 -23.84 13.87
N VAL A 83 -28.33 -24.10 14.72
CA VAL A 83 -28.43 -25.32 15.51
C VAL A 83 -29.66 -26.12 15.09
N GLU A 84 -29.50 -27.42 14.87
CA GLU A 84 -30.55 -28.35 14.44
C GLU A 84 -30.65 -29.55 15.39
N TYR A 85 -31.88 -30.06 15.53
CA TYR A 85 -32.20 -31.34 16.17
C TYR A 85 -31.60 -31.52 17.58
N GLY A 86 -31.40 -30.43 18.32
CA GLY A 86 -30.84 -30.43 19.66
C GLY A 86 -29.33 -30.63 19.76
N ARG A 87 -28.65 -31.10 18.71
CA ARG A 87 -27.26 -31.58 18.78
C ARG A 87 -26.35 -31.18 17.63
N GLU A 88 -26.90 -30.63 16.56
CA GLU A 88 -26.16 -30.37 15.32
C GLU A 88 -25.89 -28.88 15.18
N CYS A 89 -24.73 -28.52 14.65
CA CYS A 89 -24.29 -27.15 14.42
C CYS A 89 -23.84 -27.00 12.97
N PHE A 90 -24.25 -25.90 12.33
CA PHE A 90 -23.95 -25.59 10.94
C PHE A 90 -23.50 -24.14 10.81
N CYS A 91 -22.53 -23.87 9.93
CA CYS A 91 -22.00 -22.55 9.64
C CYS A 91 -22.20 -22.16 8.17
N GLY A 92 -22.40 -20.88 7.90
CA GLY A 92 -22.52 -20.38 6.54
C GLY A 92 -22.40 -18.86 6.43
N ASN A 93 -22.00 -18.39 5.26
CA ASN A 93 -21.98 -16.95 4.93
C ASN A 93 -23.14 -16.54 4.01
N THR A 94 -23.98 -17.50 3.63
CA THR A 94 -25.18 -17.27 2.85
C THR A 94 -26.32 -18.06 3.48
N LEU A 95 -27.53 -17.53 3.38
CA LEU A 95 -28.74 -18.21 3.84
C LEU A 95 -29.82 -18.07 2.77
N ASP A 96 -29.88 -19.08 1.89
CA ASP A 96 -30.88 -19.18 0.83
C ASP A 96 -31.83 -20.34 1.14
N ALA A 97 -32.59 -20.19 2.23
CA ALA A 97 -33.56 -21.17 2.70
C ALA A 97 -34.90 -20.50 3.04
N PRO A 98 -36.04 -21.17 2.80
CA PRO A 98 -37.33 -20.66 3.22
C PRO A 98 -37.41 -20.52 4.73
N ARG A 99 -37.89 -19.37 5.20
CA ARG A 99 -38.20 -19.15 6.62
C ARG A 99 -39.29 -20.12 7.07
N SER A 100 -39.18 -20.61 8.30
CA SER A 100 -40.10 -21.55 8.91
C SER A 100 -40.43 -21.18 10.36
N THR A 101 -41.16 -22.06 11.02
CA THR A 101 -41.49 -22.00 12.45
C THR A 101 -41.28 -23.39 13.05
N GLY A 102 -41.27 -23.50 14.39
CA GLY A 102 -41.19 -24.79 15.08
C GLY A 102 -39.78 -25.24 15.44
N CYS A 103 -38.81 -24.32 15.50
CA CYS A 103 -37.49 -24.56 16.07
C CYS A 103 -37.57 -24.59 17.61
N THR A 104 -38.16 -25.66 18.16
CA THR A 104 -38.52 -25.76 19.59
C THR A 104 -37.83 -26.93 20.31
N THR A 105 -36.98 -27.71 19.64
CA THR A 105 -36.23 -28.79 20.28
C THR A 105 -35.22 -28.20 21.26
N PRO A 106 -35.20 -28.62 22.54
CA PRO A 106 -34.20 -28.17 23.50
C PRO A 106 -32.78 -28.56 23.06
N CYS A 107 -31.78 -27.73 23.38
CA CYS A 107 -30.38 -28.09 23.16
C CYS A 107 -29.96 -29.23 24.09
N ALA A 108 -29.16 -30.18 23.58
CA ALA A 108 -28.74 -31.36 24.33
C ALA A 108 -27.83 -31.00 25.54
N GLY A 109 -27.01 -29.96 25.41
CA GLY A 109 -26.16 -29.43 26.47
C GLY A 109 -26.82 -28.38 27.37
N ASN A 110 -27.96 -27.81 26.97
CA ASN A 110 -28.71 -26.83 27.78
C ASN A 110 -30.21 -26.85 27.44
N ALA A 111 -31.02 -27.46 28.31
CA ALA A 111 -32.47 -27.60 28.08
C ALA A 111 -33.25 -26.27 28.13
N ASP A 112 -32.65 -25.18 28.63
CA ASP A 112 -33.25 -23.84 28.66
C ASP A 112 -33.09 -23.09 27.31
N GLU A 113 -32.30 -23.63 26.38
CA GLU A 113 -32.08 -23.10 25.04
C GLU A 113 -32.81 -23.94 23.97
N THR A 114 -33.12 -23.31 22.83
CA THR A 114 -33.71 -23.98 21.66
C THR A 114 -32.64 -24.23 20.60
N CYS A 115 -32.58 -25.45 20.07
CA CYS A 115 -31.64 -25.89 19.06
C CYS A 115 -32.37 -26.52 17.86
N GLY A 116 -33.17 -25.71 17.17
CA GLY A 116 -33.87 -26.12 15.95
C GLY A 116 -34.98 -27.15 16.18
N ALA A 117 -35.21 -28.01 15.20
CA ALA A 117 -36.02 -29.23 15.25
C ALA A 117 -35.68 -30.11 14.04
N ALA A 118 -36.39 -31.23 13.84
CA ALA A 118 -36.18 -32.08 12.67
C ALA A 118 -36.41 -31.30 11.36
N SER A 119 -35.38 -31.20 10.52
CA SER A 119 -35.38 -30.40 9.28
C SER A 119 -35.69 -28.92 9.49
N ARG A 120 -35.30 -28.38 10.66
CA ARG A 120 -35.55 -26.99 11.07
C ARG A 120 -34.33 -26.43 11.78
N LEU A 121 -33.63 -25.51 11.12
CA LEU A 121 -32.45 -24.86 11.65
C LEU A 121 -32.85 -23.57 12.38
N ASP A 122 -32.49 -23.46 13.67
CA ASP A 122 -32.59 -22.19 14.40
C ASP A 122 -31.32 -21.39 14.11
N VAL A 123 -31.45 -20.33 13.30
CA VAL A 123 -30.33 -19.56 12.76
C VAL A 123 -30.11 -18.30 13.58
N TYR A 124 -28.83 -18.00 13.81
CA TYR A 124 -28.33 -16.84 14.50
C TYR A 124 -27.36 -16.10 13.57
N VAL A 125 -27.30 -14.77 13.67
CA VAL A 125 -26.34 -13.95 12.94
C VAL A 125 -25.20 -13.54 13.88
N ASN A 126 -23.97 -13.74 13.43
CA ASN A 126 -22.76 -13.29 14.10
C ASN A 126 -22.60 -11.78 13.91
N THR A 127 -22.79 -11.01 14.97
CA THR A 127 -22.69 -9.54 14.90
C THR A 127 -21.26 -9.03 14.77
N GLY A 128 -20.28 -9.90 15.02
CA GLY A 128 -18.85 -9.61 14.83
C GLY A 128 -18.30 -10.02 13.46
N TYR A 129 -19.10 -10.68 12.63
CA TYR A 129 -18.67 -11.08 11.29
C TYR A 129 -18.51 -9.85 10.39
N VAL A 130 -17.40 -9.83 9.66
CA VAL A 130 -17.10 -8.82 8.64
C VAL A 130 -16.78 -9.58 7.37
N ASP A 131 -17.42 -9.20 6.26
CA ASP A 131 -17.12 -9.82 4.97
C ASP A 131 -15.61 -9.70 4.67
N PRO A 132 -14.92 -10.82 4.40
CA PRO A 132 -13.51 -10.80 4.08
C PRO A 132 -13.26 -9.90 2.87
N LYS A 133 -12.28 -9.01 2.99
CA LYS A 133 -11.90 -8.08 1.92
C LYS A 133 -10.39 -8.08 1.72
N PRO A 134 -9.90 -7.61 0.55
CA PRO A 134 -8.46 -7.46 0.36
C PRO A 134 -7.87 -6.57 1.45
N ALA A 135 -6.79 -7.04 2.07
CA ALA A 135 -6.10 -6.29 3.11
C ALA A 135 -5.55 -4.96 2.55
N VAL A 136 -5.73 -3.89 3.33
CA VAL A 136 -5.02 -2.63 3.09
C VAL A 136 -3.65 -2.76 3.74
N VAL A 137 -2.63 -3.08 2.94
CA VAL A 137 -1.26 -3.25 3.41
C VAL A 137 -0.48 -1.94 3.16
N PRO A 138 0.06 -1.26 4.18
CA PRO A 138 0.77 0.01 4.01
C PRO A 138 1.92 -0.09 2.99
N GLY A 139 2.09 0.91 2.14
CA GLY A 139 3.16 0.94 1.12
C GLY A 139 3.01 -0.13 0.03
N THR A 140 1.78 -0.51 -0.30
CA THR A 140 1.48 -1.47 -1.38
C THR A 140 0.23 -1.01 -2.13
N THR A 141 0.06 -1.49 -3.35
CA THR A 141 -1.16 -1.30 -4.14
C THR A 141 -1.80 -2.66 -4.39
N TYR A 142 -3.06 -2.85 -3.98
CA TYR A 142 -3.79 -4.07 -4.32
C TYR A 142 -4.18 -4.07 -5.80
N LEU A 143 -3.75 -5.09 -6.53
CA LEU A 143 -3.88 -5.16 -7.99
C LEU A 143 -5.12 -5.95 -8.43
N GLY A 144 -5.51 -6.94 -7.62
CA GLY A 144 -6.70 -7.75 -7.85
C GLY A 144 -6.49 -9.24 -7.62
N CYS A 145 -7.48 -10.00 -8.07
CA CYS A 145 -7.45 -11.46 -8.14
C CYS A 145 -6.93 -11.90 -9.50
N TYR A 146 -6.10 -12.93 -9.54
CA TYR A 146 -5.51 -13.47 -10.76
C TYR A 146 -5.63 -14.99 -10.79
N VAL A 147 -5.75 -15.57 -11.98
CA VAL A 147 -5.64 -17.00 -12.21
C VAL A 147 -4.19 -17.41 -12.00
N ASP A 148 -3.94 -18.34 -11.09
CA ASP A 148 -2.63 -18.93 -10.84
C ASP A 148 -2.70 -20.44 -11.05
N GLN A 149 -2.55 -20.88 -12.30
CA GLN A 149 -2.85 -22.26 -12.70
C GLN A 149 -1.77 -22.84 -13.62
N ASP A 150 -1.41 -24.10 -13.40
CA ASP A 150 -0.66 -24.95 -14.34
C ASP A 150 -1.64 -25.49 -15.41
N PRO A 151 -1.41 -25.39 -16.74
CA PRO A 151 -0.14 -25.23 -17.46
C PRO A 151 0.31 -23.79 -17.77
N HIS A 152 -0.37 -22.77 -17.23
CA HIS A 152 -0.14 -21.36 -17.61
C HIS A 152 1.04 -20.70 -16.87
N ALA A 153 1.89 -21.50 -16.23
CA ALA A 153 2.96 -21.12 -15.30
C ALA A 153 2.46 -20.34 -14.08
N ARG A 154 3.07 -20.62 -12.92
CA ARG A 154 2.82 -19.86 -11.69
C ARG A 154 3.15 -18.39 -11.92
N ILE A 155 2.23 -17.49 -11.58
CA ILE A 155 2.40 -16.06 -11.85
C ILE A 155 3.43 -15.39 -10.92
N LEU A 156 3.73 -16.01 -9.77
CA LEU A 156 4.75 -15.56 -8.81
C LEU A 156 5.67 -16.75 -8.40
N PRO A 157 6.64 -17.15 -9.23
CA PRO A 157 7.37 -18.40 -9.04
C PRO A 157 8.62 -18.29 -8.14
N SER A 158 8.91 -17.12 -7.55
CA SER A 158 10.27 -16.85 -7.04
C SER A 158 10.52 -17.35 -5.62
N ASN A 159 9.55 -17.19 -4.71
CA ASN A 159 9.71 -17.61 -3.32
C ASN A 159 8.34 -17.92 -2.71
N LEU A 160 8.27 -18.96 -1.88
CA LEU A 160 7.03 -19.49 -1.30
C LEU A 160 7.17 -19.65 0.22
N LEU A 161 6.18 -19.17 0.96
CA LEU A 161 5.98 -19.44 2.37
C LEU A 161 4.55 -19.94 2.62
N GLY A 162 4.41 -21.11 3.23
CA GLY A 162 3.14 -21.56 3.82
C GLY A 162 3.12 -21.31 5.32
N ALA A 163 2.05 -20.72 5.85
CA ALA A 163 1.89 -20.50 7.30
C ALA A 163 0.42 -20.57 7.74
N ASP A 164 0.15 -21.18 8.89
CA ASP A 164 -1.22 -21.35 9.40
C ASP A 164 -1.74 -20.09 10.14
N ASP A 165 -0.91 -19.06 10.25
CA ASP A 165 -1.20 -17.71 10.72
C ASP A 165 -0.95 -16.67 9.62
N MET A 166 -1.13 -17.05 8.34
CA MET A 166 -0.86 -16.16 7.21
C MET A 166 -1.75 -14.90 7.22
N THR A 167 -1.13 -13.75 6.96
CA THR A 167 -1.81 -12.46 6.72
C THR A 167 -1.13 -11.76 5.55
N ALA A 168 -1.78 -10.78 4.93
CA ALA A 168 -1.16 -10.03 3.85
C ALA A 168 0.08 -9.24 4.33
N ALA A 169 0.05 -8.71 5.55
CA ALA A 169 1.18 -8.03 6.16
C ALA A 169 2.37 -8.97 6.41
N LYS A 170 2.11 -10.21 6.87
CA LYS A 170 3.14 -11.24 7.03
C LYS A 170 3.77 -11.62 5.70
N CYS A 171 2.95 -11.77 4.65
CA CYS A 171 3.45 -12.08 3.32
C CYS A 171 4.30 -10.94 2.74
N LYS A 172 3.86 -9.68 2.88
CA LYS A 172 4.68 -8.52 2.50
C LYS A 172 6.05 -8.54 3.18
N ALA A 173 6.09 -8.80 4.48
CA ALA A 173 7.34 -8.86 5.24
C ALA A 173 8.26 -9.99 4.74
N HIS A 174 7.69 -11.15 4.41
CA HIS A 174 8.43 -12.26 3.82
C HIS A 174 9.00 -11.91 2.43
N CYS A 175 8.21 -11.22 1.61
CA CYS A 175 8.58 -10.79 0.26
C CYS A 175 9.36 -9.45 0.23
N ALA A 176 10.06 -9.09 1.30
CA ALA A 176 10.91 -7.90 1.30
C ALA A 176 11.94 -7.95 0.15
N GLY A 177 12.01 -6.87 -0.65
CA GLY A 177 12.89 -6.79 -1.82
C GLY A 177 12.27 -7.32 -3.12
N TYR A 178 11.05 -7.87 -3.10
CA TYR A 178 10.31 -8.25 -4.29
C TYR A 178 9.34 -7.15 -4.73
N ALA A 179 9.17 -6.98 -6.04
CA ALA A 179 8.29 -5.96 -6.61
C ALA A 179 6.79 -6.29 -6.42
N VAL A 180 6.44 -7.57 -6.29
CA VAL A 180 5.08 -8.05 -6.09
C VAL A 180 5.05 -9.21 -5.10
N PHE A 181 3.95 -9.32 -4.37
CA PHE A 181 3.62 -10.50 -3.57
C PHE A 181 2.17 -10.88 -3.76
N GLY A 182 1.83 -12.12 -3.45
CA GLY A 182 0.48 -12.61 -3.53
C GLY A 182 0.16 -13.69 -2.52
N LEU A 183 -1.14 -13.86 -2.28
CA LEU A 183 -1.68 -14.80 -1.30
C LEU A 183 -2.61 -15.79 -1.97
N GLU A 184 -2.39 -17.07 -1.73
CA GLU A 184 -3.20 -18.17 -2.27
C GLU A 184 -3.62 -19.15 -1.16
N TYR A 185 -4.74 -19.83 -1.39
CA TYR A 185 -5.21 -20.96 -0.60
C TYR A 185 -5.36 -20.68 0.91
N GLY A 186 -5.58 -19.41 1.29
CA GLY A 186 -5.73 -18.98 2.69
C GLY A 186 -4.43 -18.95 3.49
N ARG A 187 -3.35 -19.60 3.04
CA ARG A 187 -2.15 -19.85 3.85
C ARG A 187 -0.82 -19.69 3.13
N GLU A 188 -0.84 -19.53 1.81
CA GLU A 188 0.35 -19.49 0.98
C GLU A 188 0.68 -18.04 0.61
N CYS A 189 1.97 -17.71 0.69
CA CYS A 189 2.54 -16.44 0.31
C CYS A 189 3.55 -16.67 -0.81
N TRP A 190 3.38 -15.92 -1.89
CA TRP A 190 4.19 -16.02 -3.11
C TRP A 190 4.83 -14.69 -3.42
N CYS A 191 6.13 -14.68 -3.76
CA CYS A 191 6.87 -13.48 -4.14
C CYS A 191 7.27 -13.51 -5.62
N GLY A 192 7.39 -12.33 -6.23
CA GLY A 192 7.88 -12.20 -7.60
C GLY A 192 8.37 -10.79 -7.93
N ASN A 193 9.06 -10.67 -9.06
CA ASN A 193 9.52 -9.38 -9.59
C ASN A 193 8.80 -8.96 -10.88
N THR A 194 7.93 -9.83 -11.40
CA THR A 194 7.18 -9.60 -12.63
C THR A 194 5.70 -9.56 -12.31
N PHE A 195 5.01 -8.56 -12.87
CA PHE A 195 3.58 -8.44 -12.72
C PHE A 195 2.83 -9.53 -13.53
N PRO A 196 1.75 -10.12 -12.98
CA PRO A 196 0.90 -11.00 -13.75
C PRO A 196 0.31 -10.32 -14.98
N ALA A 197 0.29 -11.00 -16.12
CA ALA A 197 -0.34 -10.46 -17.32
C ALA A 197 -1.81 -10.07 -17.04
N THR A 198 -2.29 -8.96 -17.61
CA THR A 198 -3.68 -8.51 -17.43
C THR A 198 -4.69 -9.53 -17.94
N THR A 199 -4.29 -10.38 -18.89
CA THR A 199 -5.08 -11.52 -19.39
C THR A 199 -5.32 -12.60 -18.33
N ALA A 200 -4.50 -12.67 -17.28
CA ALA A 200 -4.68 -13.58 -16.15
C ALA A 200 -5.58 -12.98 -15.05
N LYS A 201 -6.06 -11.74 -15.19
CA LYS A 201 -6.90 -11.09 -14.17
C LYS A 201 -8.26 -11.79 -14.09
N ALA A 202 -8.64 -12.18 -12.88
CA ALA A 202 -9.91 -12.83 -12.56
C ALA A 202 -10.88 -11.86 -11.87
N PRO A 203 -12.19 -12.16 -11.84
CA PRO A 203 -13.13 -11.45 -10.98
C PRO A 203 -12.66 -11.46 -9.52
N ALA A 204 -12.84 -10.35 -8.80
CA ALA A 204 -12.47 -10.30 -7.38
C ALA A 204 -13.21 -11.34 -6.54
N THR A 205 -14.42 -11.72 -6.97
CA THR A 205 -15.27 -12.77 -6.37
C THR A 205 -14.72 -14.19 -6.54
N ASP A 206 -13.64 -14.40 -7.28
CA ASP A 206 -12.98 -15.71 -7.39
C ASP A 206 -11.95 -15.93 -6.26
N CYS A 207 -11.48 -14.85 -5.62
CA CYS A 207 -10.53 -14.92 -4.50
C CYS A 207 -11.30 -14.74 -3.18
N THR A 208 -11.83 -15.84 -2.66
CA THR A 208 -12.80 -15.85 -1.55
C THR A 208 -12.28 -16.49 -0.27
N PHE A 209 -11.11 -17.11 -0.29
CA PHE A 209 -10.61 -17.82 0.88
C PHE A 209 -10.13 -16.81 1.92
N PRO A 210 -10.62 -16.89 3.17
CA PRO A 210 -10.10 -16.04 4.24
C PRO A 210 -8.64 -16.39 4.54
N CYS A 211 -7.87 -15.41 4.98
CA CYS A 211 -6.51 -15.63 5.45
C CYS A 211 -6.52 -16.40 6.78
N ALA A 212 -5.66 -17.41 6.91
CA ALA A 212 -5.59 -18.28 8.09
C ALA A 212 -5.27 -17.51 9.39
N GLY A 213 -4.45 -16.45 9.29
CA GLY A 213 -4.11 -15.58 10.42
C GLY A 213 -5.06 -14.40 10.64
N ASN A 214 -5.97 -14.11 9.70
CA ASN A 214 -6.95 -13.04 9.84
C ASN A 214 -8.16 -13.28 8.91
N SER A 215 -9.26 -13.78 9.45
CA SER A 215 -10.45 -14.12 8.66
C SER A 215 -11.17 -12.92 8.04
N ALA A 216 -10.82 -11.69 8.41
CA ALA A 216 -11.34 -10.48 7.77
C ALA A 216 -10.59 -10.10 6.47
N GLU A 217 -9.50 -10.79 6.16
CA GLU A 217 -8.70 -10.62 4.94
C GLU A 217 -8.94 -11.77 3.95
N VAL A 218 -8.92 -11.49 2.64
CA VAL A 218 -8.89 -12.54 1.60
C VAL A 218 -7.46 -12.90 1.21
N CYS A 219 -7.21 -14.21 1.07
CA CYS A 219 -5.93 -14.84 0.74
C CYS A 219 -6.11 -15.84 -0.42
N GLY A 220 -6.65 -15.36 -1.53
CA GLY A 220 -6.80 -16.09 -2.78
C GLY A 220 -7.98 -17.06 -2.77
N ALA A 221 -7.86 -18.14 -3.53
CA ALA A 221 -8.68 -19.35 -3.50
C ALA A 221 -7.90 -20.48 -4.18
N HIS A 222 -8.58 -21.53 -4.63
CA HIS A 222 -7.93 -22.57 -5.43
C HIS A 222 -7.55 -22.06 -6.84
N SER A 223 -6.26 -22.09 -7.19
CA SER A 223 -5.73 -21.57 -8.47
C SER A 223 -6.08 -20.09 -8.71
N ARG A 224 -6.16 -19.33 -7.61
CA ARG A 224 -6.56 -17.92 -7.58
C ARG A 224 -5.74 -17.21 -6.54
N ILE A 225 -5.04 -16.18 -6.94
CA ILE A 225 -4.12 -15.45 -6.06
C ILE A 225 -4.51 -13.98 -5.99
N ASN A 226 -4.61 -13.44 -4.78
CA ASN A 226 -4.69 -11.99 -4.58
C ASN A 226 -3.28 -11.43 -4.72
N VAL A 227 -3.09 -10.35 -5.49
CA VAL A 227 -1.76 -9.80 -5.78
C VAL A 227 -1.67 -8.34 -5.36
N TRP A 228 -0.56 -7.98 -4.73
CA TRP A 228 -0.18 -6.62 -4.36
C TRP A 228 1.14 -6.24 -5.03
N ALA A 229 1.21 -4.99 -5.47
CA ALA A 229 2.44 -4.34 -5.90
C ALA A 229 3.10 -3.70 -4.70
N VAL A 230 4.43 -3.72 -4.68
CA VAL A 230 5.27 -2.92 -3.79
C VAL A 230 5.87 -1.83 -4.67
N PRO A 231 5.23 -0.65 -4.77
CA PRO A 231 5.76 0.43 -5.59
C PRO A 231 7.14 0.84 -5.08
N ALA A 232 8.04 1.14 -6.01
CA ALA A 232 9.36 1.65 -5.72
C ALA A 232 9.60 2.94 -6.52
N THR A 233 10.61 3.69 -6.09
CA THR A 233 11.19 4.77 -6.89
C THR A 233 12.37 4.19 -7.67
N PRO A 234 12.24 3.95 -8.99
CA PRO A 234 13.39 3.53 -9.79
C PRO A 234 14.47 4.59 -9.70
N THR A 235 15.72 4.15 -9.53
CA THR A 235 16.87 5.05 -9.53
C THR A 235 17.03 5.74 -10.89
N TYR A 236 16.76 5.02 -11.98
CA TYR A 236 16.85 5.53 -13.34
C TYR A 236 15.56 5.28 -14.12
N ILE A 237 15.22 6.22 -14.98
CA ILE A 237 14.21 6.10 -16.04
C ILE A 237 14.87 6.64 -17.31
N ASP A 238 15.17 5.75 -18.25
CA ASP A 238 16.04 6.05 -19.39
C ASP A 238 17.34 6.74 -18.93
N ASP A 239 17.59 7.97 -19.39
CA ASP A 239 18.75 8.79 -19.07
C ASP A 239 18.52 9.75 -17.88
N PHE A 240 17.38 9.68 -17.20
CA PHE A 240 17.09 10.48 -16.02
C PHE A 240 17.39 9.72 -14.73
N LEU A 241 18.13 10.36 -13.83
CA LEU A 241 18.38 9.91 -12.46
C LEU A 241 17.34 10.50 -11.51
N TYR A 242 16.89 9.70 -10.54
CA TYR A 242 16.02 10.20 -9.47
C TYR A 242 16.75 11.26 -8.63
N PHE A 243 16.20 12.48 -8.60
CA PHE A 243 16.78 13.63 -7.93
C PHE A 243 16.26 13.82 -6.50
N GLY A 244 15.01 13.42 -6.24
CA GLY A 244 14.43 13.44 -4.90
C GLY A 244 12.96 13.85 -4.85
N CYS A 245 12.43 13.90 -3.63
CA CYS A 245 11.09 14.37 -3.32
C CYS A 245 11.07 15.85 -2.94
N PHE A 246 10.25 16.66 -3.60
CA PHE A 246 10.17 18.11 -3.38
C PHE A 246 8.73 18.57 -3.16
N VAL A 247 8.57 19.70 -2.47
CA VAL A 247 7.28 20.38 -2.39
C VAL A 247 6.91 20.98 -3.75
N ASP A 248 5.65 20.84 -4.17
CA ASP A 248 5.10 21.54 -5.34
C ASP A 248 4.07 22.59 -4.92
N SER A 249 4.40 23.38 -3.89
CA SER A 249 3.53 24.45 -3.38
C SER A 249 4.34 25.48 -2.60
N GLY A 250 4.42 26.71 -3.13
CA GLY A 250 5.12 27.81 -2.45
C GLY A 250 4.84 29.21 -3.02
N SER A 251 4.44 29.32 -4.28
CA SER A 251 4.01 30.59 -4.89
C SER A 251 3.06 30.28 -6.06
N ALA A 252 2.59 31.26 -6.82
CA ALA A 252 1.69 31.06 -7.96
C ALA A 252 2.29 30.25 -9.14
N LEU A 253 3.36 29.49 -8.91
CA LEU A 253 4.16 28.73 -9.87
C LEU A 253 4.56 27.37 -9.28
N HIS A 254 4.56 26.33 -10.13
CA HIS A 254 5.06 24.99 -9.83
C HIS A 254 6.59 24.97 -9.67
N THR A 255 7.11 23.98 -8.97
CA THR A 255 8.54 23.78 -8.75
C THR A 255 9.30 23.55 -10.06
N LEU A 256 8.69 22.81 -11.00
CA LEU A 256 9.12 22.74 -12.39
C LEU A 256 8.16 23.58 -13.26
N THR A 257 8.67 24.65 -13.87
CA THR A 257 7.85 25.69 -14.53
C THR A 257 7.73 25.54 -16.05
N GLY A 258 8.10 24.39 -16.62
CA GLY A 258 8.01 24.11 -18.04
C GLY A 258 6.64 23.58 -18.47
N GLU A 259 6.62 22.69 -19.47
CA GLU A 259 5.38 22.06 -19.94
C GLU A 259 4.74 21.16 -18.88
N VAL A 260 3.41 21.04 -18.93
CA VAL A 260 2.63 20.20 -18.00
C VAL A 260 1.73 19.24 -18.78
N TYR A 261 1.65 18.00 -18.30
CA TYR A 261 0.86 16.94 -18.90
C TYR A 261 0.09 16.14 -17.86
N TYR A 262 -1.22 15.93 -18.10
CA TYR A 262 -2.11 15.20 -17.20
C TYR A 262 -2.60 13.91 -17.88
N ASN A 263 -2.44 12.77 -17.20
CA ASN A 263 -2.92 11.48 -17.68
C ASN A 263 -3.25 10.54 -16.52
N SER A 264 -4.47 10.00 -16.48
CA SER A 264 -4.88 9.03 -15.45
C SER A 264 -4.09 7.71 -15.51
N ALA A 265 -3.49 7.39 -16.65
CA ALA A 265 -2.60 6.26 -16.85
C ALA A 265 -1.12 6.70 -16.91
N MET A 266 -0.71 7.68 -16.08
CA MET A 266 0.69 8.16 -16.01
C MET A 266 1.66 7.04 -15.63
N THR A 267 2.83 7.03 -16.24
CA THR A 267 3.99 6.23 -15.83
C THR A 267 5.21 7.15 -15.83
N LEU A 268 6.29 6.74 -15.16
CA LEU A 268 7.53 7.49 -15.22
C LEU A 268 8.05 7.59 -16.66
N ASP A 269 7.99 6.50 -17.42
CA ASP A 269 8.41 6.44 -18.84
C ASP A 269 7.60 7.40 -19.72
N LYS A 270 6.28 7.52 -19.49
CA LYS A 270 5.42 8.47 -20.22
C LYS A 270 5.79 9.91 -19.92
N CYS A 271 6.08 10.23 -18.66
CA CYS A 271 6.48 11.57 -18.29
C CYS A 271 7.88 11.92 -18.82
N ALA A 272 8.84 11.00 -18.70
CA ALA A 272 10.18 11.15 -19.29
C ALA A 272 10.13 11.40 -20.80
N ALA A 273 9.35 10.59 -21.53
CA ALA A 273 9.17 10.75 -22.97
C ALA A 273 8.48 12.08 -23.33
N PHE A 274 7.50 12.52 -22.55
CA PHE A 274 6.85 13.82 -22.74
C PHE A 274 7.85 14.97 -22.53
N CYS A 275 8.63 14.91 -21.46
CA CYS A 275 9.64 15.91 -21.09
C CYS A 275 11.00 15.71 -21.78
N HIS A 276 11.07 15.00 -22.91
CA HIS A 276 12.33 14.69 -23.59
C HIS A 276 13.16 15.93 -23.99
N ASN A 277 12.55 17.12 -24.13
CA ASN A 277 13.26 18.38 -24.42
C ASN A 277 13.64 19.18 -23.15
N TYR A 278 13.38 18.64 -21.97
CA TYR A 278 13.72 19.26 -20.69
C TYR A 278 14.78 18.43 -19.96
N PRO A 279 15.69 19.06 -19.20
CA PRO A 279 16.67 18.33 -18.41
C PRO A 279 16.05 17.70 -17.16
N LYS A 280 14.84 18.11 -16.74
CA LYS A 280 14.14 17.55 -15.60
C LYS A 280 12.69 17.26 -15.94
N PHE A 281 12.18 16.17 -15.37
CA PHE A 281 10.75 15.91 -15.26
C PHE A 281 10.39 15.63 -13.82
N GLY A 282 9.12 15.87 -13.48
CA GLY A 282 8.56 15.64 -12.17
C GLY A 282 7.20 15.01 -12.31
N VAL A 283 6.87 14.09 -11.41
CA VAL A 283 5.55 13.47 -11.36
C VAL A 283 4.88 13.75 -10.02
N GLU A 284 3.60 14.05 -10.09
CA GLU A 284 2.78 14.45 -8.93
C GLU A 284 1.44 13.71 -8.96
N HIS A 285 0.88 13.47 -7.77
CA HIS A 285 -0.48 12.97 -7.57
C HIS A 285 -0.84 11.75 -8.45
N GLY A 286 0.14 10.88 -8.72
CA GLY A 286 -0.02 9.66 -9.51
C GLY A 286 -0.39 9.84 -10.99
N SER A 287 -0.63 11.07 -11.46
CA SER A 287 -1.30 11.33 -12.75
C SER A 287 -0.84 12.59 -13.47
N GLN A 288 0.04 13.37 -12.85
CA GLN A 288 0.47 14.67 -13.33
C GLN A 288 1.96 14.61 -13.63
N CYS A 289 2.37 15.26 -14.71
CA CYS A 289 3.73 15.32 -15.20
C CYS A 289 4.10 16.77 -15.46
N PHE A 290 5.26 17.17 -14.97
CA PHE A 290 5.76 18.54 -15.04
C PHE A 290 7.18 18.48 -15.60
N CYS A 291 7.47 19.33 -16.57
CA CYS A 291 8.81 19.46 -17.13
C CYS A 291 9.46 20.74 -16.61
N GLY A 292 10.79 20.80 -16.57
CA GLY A 292 11.47 22.03 -16.20
C GLY A 292 12.96 21.99 -16.46
N SER A 293 13.55 23.17 -16.56
CA SER A 293 15.01 23.33 -16.61
C SER A 293 15.62 23.31 -15.22
N ASP A 294 14.94 23.94 -14.26
CA ASP A 294 15.43 24.18 -12.91
C ASP A 294 14.40 23.79 -11.86
N VAL A 295 14.89 23.49 -10.66
CA VAL A 295 14.06 23.27 -9.46
C VAL A 295 13.98 24.61 -8.74
N THR A 296 12.90 25.36 -8.96
CA THR A 296 12.75 26.73 -8.45
C THR A 296 12.63 26.80 -6.92
N TRP A 297 12.24 25.68 -6.28
CA TRP A 297 12.12 25.53 -4.84
C TRP A 297 12.86 24.25 -4.38
N GLN A 298 14.09 24.41 -3.92
CA GLN A 298 14.90 23.31 -3.42
C GLN A 298 14.60 23.02 -1.95
N VAL A 299 13.36 22.62 -1.65
CA VAL A 299 12.98 22.15 -0.31
C VAL A 299 12.73 20.64 -0.37
N PRO A 300 13.75 19.82 -0.08
CA PRO A 300 13.59 18.37 0.00
C PRO A 300 12.53 18.00 1.03
N ARG A 301 11.78 16.95 0.72
CA ARG A 301 10.76 16.36 1.60
C ARG A 301 11.11 14.90 1.87
N PRO A 302 10.62 14.32 2.98
CA PRO A 302 10.74 12.89 3.22
C PRO A 302 10.16 12.09 2.04
N GLU A 303 10.88 11.05 1.60
CA GLU A 303 10.46 10.16 0.51
C GLU A 303 9.04 9.59 0.68
N ALA A 304 8.61 9.39 1.93
CA ALA A 304 7.26 8.93 2.25
C ALA A 304 6.15 9.88 1.78
N GLU A 305 6.45 11.17 1.59
CA GLU A 305 5.50 12.16 1.05
C GLU A 305 5.36 12.06 -0.48
N CYS A 306 6.31 11.41 -1.17
CA CYS A 306 6.28 11.13 -2.60
C CYS A 306 5.92 9.66 -2.93
N ALA A 307 5.20 9.00 -2.02
CA ALA A 307 4.90 7.56 -2.10
C ALA A 307 3.53 7.21 -2.72
N MET A 308 2.96 8.09 -3.57
CA MET A 308 1.75 7.77 -4.34
C MET A 308 2.12 6.95 -5.58
N ALA A 309 1.43 5.83 -5.82
CA ALA A 309 1.68 5.01 -7.01
C ALA A 309 1.24 5.73 -8.30
N CYS A 310 1.94 5.48 -9.40
CA CYS A 310 1.54 5.97 -10.72
C CYS A 310 0.26 5.27 -11.21
N GLY A 311 -0.69 6.04 -11.78
CA GLY A 311 -1.97 5.51 -12.24
C GLY A 311 -1.87 4.52 -13.41
N GLY A 312 -0.81 4.62 -14.22
CA GLY A 312 -0.52 3.71 -15.33
C GLY A 312 0.45 2.59 -15.00
N ASN A 313 1.18 2.68 -13.88
CA ASN A 313 2.11 1.64 -13.43
C ASN A 313 2.21 1.64 -11.90
N ALA A 314 1.47 0.73 -11.27
CA ALA A 314 1.42 0.62 -9.81
C ALA A 314 2.74 0.15 -9.15
N LEU A 315 3.78 -0.20 -9.93
CA LEU A 315 5.13 -0.50 -9.42
C LEU A 315 6.02 0.74 -9.28
N GLN A 316 5.60 1.86 -9.85
CA GLN A 316 6.35 3.11 -9.82
C GLN A 316 5.66 4.09 -8.87
N LEU A 317 6.47 4.88 -8.17
CA LEU A 317 6.00 6.02 -7.36
C LEU A 317 6.00 7.31 -8.20
N CYS A 318 4.89 8.03 -8.15
CA CYS A 318 4.62 9.26 -8.89
C CYS A 318 4.23 10.41 -7.95
N GLY A 319 5.13 10.75 -7.03
CA GLY A 319 4.98 11.90 -6.14
C GLY A 319 3.90 11.70 -5.08
N GLY A 320 3.23 12.77 -4.70
CA GLY A 320 2.15 12.81 -3.72
C GLY A 320 1.29 14.06 -3.92
N ALA A 321 0.40 14.38 -2.99
CA ALA A 321 -0.38 15.62 -3.07
C ALA A 321 0.54 16.83 -2.77
N ASP A 322 0.68 17.76 -3.72
CA ASP A 322 1.62 18.88 -3.68
C ASP A 322 3.08 18.43 -3.47
N ARG A 323 3.42 17.23 -3.97
CA ARG A 323 4.73 16.59 -3.81
C ARG A 323 5.22 16.01 -5.10
N LEU A 324 6.33 16.55 -5.58
CA LEU A 324 6.92 16.22 -6.86
C LEU A 324 8.08 15.24 -6.65
N SER A 325 7.98 14.05 -7.24
CA SER A 325 9.15 13.19 -7.45
C SER A 325 9.89 13.70 -8.68
N ILE A 326 11.06 14.30 -8.49
CA ILE A 326 11.84 14.88 -9.59
C ILE A 326 12.87 13.87 -10.07
N TYR A 327 12.96 13.75 -11.38
CA TYR A 327 13.98 13.05 -12.12
C TYR A 327 14.73 14.06 -12.97
N SER A 328 16.04 14.01 -12.95
CA SER A 328 16.90 14.90 -13.72
C SER A 328 17.82 14.06 -14.59
N ARG A 329 17.98 14.45 -15.85
CA ARG A 329 19.16 14.03 -16.58
C ARG A 329 20.36 14.47 -15.78
N PRO A 330 21.31 13.57 -15.47
CA PRO A 330 22.68 14.02 -15.23
C PRO A 330 22.99 14.95 -16.41
N CYS A 331 23.40 16.20 -16.18
CA CYS A 331 23.53 17.14 -17.30
C CYS A 331 24.62 16.63 -18.25
N ASN A 332 24.20 15.97 -19.33
CA ASN A 332 25.06 15.64 -20.45
C ASN A 332 25.08 16.90 -21.35
N GLY A 333 26.01 17.81 -21.06
CA GLY A 333 26.33 19.03 -21.83
C GLY A 333 25.89 20.33 -21.15
N GLU A 334 26.71 21.33 -20.87
CA GLU A 334 28.15 21.52 -21.06
C GLU A 334 28.73 21.96 -19.71
N GLY A 335 29.34 21.03 -18.97
CA GLY A 335 30.32 21.47 -17.99
C GLY A 335 31.50 22.08 -18.75
N GLU A 336 32.13 23.09 -18.18
CA GLU A 336 33.43 23.54 -18.67
C GLU A 336 34.50 23.20 -17.64
N ASN A 337 35.70 22.92 -18.15
CA ASN A 337 36.88 22.89 -17.30
C ASN A 337 37.24 24.33 -16.91
N LEU A 338 36.66 24.80 -15.81
CA LEU A 338 36.80 26.17 -15.34
C LEU A 338 38.28 26.54 -15.20
N SER A 339 38.72 27.59 -15.87
CA SER A 339 40.07 28.11 -15.72
C SER A 339 40.01 29.58 -15.32
N ASN A 340 40.76 29.94 -14.29
CA ASN A 340 40.98 31.34 -13.91
C ASN A 340 42.44 31.69 -14.21
N ALA A 341 42.67 32.39 -15.32
CA ALA A 341 44.01 32.70 -15.81
C ALA A 341 44.95 33.40 -14.80
N ASN A 342 44.42 33.94 -13.69
CA ASN A 342 45.18 34.60 -12.64
C ASN A 342 45.33 33.77 -11.34
N GLU A 343 44.76 32.55 -11.27
CA GLU A 343 44.79 31.73 -10.04
C GLU A 343 45.02 30.24 -10.33
N PHE A 344 44.37 29.67 -11.35
CA PHE A 344 44.57 28.27 -11.74
C PHE A 344 44.15 27.99 -13.19
N VAL A 345 44.78 26.99 -13.80
CA VAL A 345 44.43 26.53 -15.16
C VAL A 345 44.13 25.04 -15.16
N TYR A 346 43.10 24.64 -15.89
CA TYR A 346 42.87 23.23 -16.17
C TYR A 346 44.03 22.63 -16.96
N LYS A 347 44.46 21.43 -16.57
CA LYS A 347 45.55 20.72 -17.23
C LYS A 347 45.05 19.61 -18.14
N ALA A 348 44.33 18.65 -17.57
CA ALA A 348 43.85 17.47 -18.28
C ALA A 348 42.97 16.61 -17.36
N CYS A 349 42.25 15.68 -17.99
CA CYS A 349 41.68 14.54 -17.30
C CYS A 349 42.80 13.55 -16.93
N TRP A 350 42.78 13.04 -15.71
CA TRP A 350 43.86 12.19 -15.18
C TRP A 350 43.33 10.94 -14.51
N THR A 351 44.04 9.82 -14.65
CA THR A 351 43.68 8.61 -13.89
C THR A 351 43.92 8.85 -12.41
N ASP A 352 42.99 8.41 -11.56
CA ASP A 352 43.20 8.35 -10.12
C ASP A 352 42.83 6.97 -9.56
N ASN A 353 43.45 6.55 -8.47
CA ASN A 353 43.21 5.25 -7.86
C ASN A 353 43.25 5.35 -6.33
N GLY A 354 42.21 4.84 -5.67
CA GLY A 354 42.12 4.75 -4.21
C GLY A 354 43.33 4.14 -3.49
N ALA A 355 44.03 3.20 -4.13
CA ALA A 355 45.23 2.55 -3.59
C ALA A 355 46.55 3.29 -3.94
N ALA A 356 46.52 4.17 -4.94
CA ALA A 356 47.67 4.92 -5.43
C ALA A 356 47.19 6.27 -5.99
N ARG A 357 46.91 7.21 -5.09
CA ARG A 357 46.34 8.51 -5.44
C ARG A 357 47.32 9.36 -6.25
N SER A 358 46.81 10.04 -7.26
CA SER A 358 47.57 10.92 -8.15
C SER A 358 48.02 12.20 -7.45
N LEU A 359 47.25 12.69 -6.48
CA LEU A 359 47.62 13.77 -5.56
C LEU A 359 47.56 13.24 -4.13
N THR A 360 48.62 13.46 -3.35
CA THR A 360 48.82 12.81 -2.03
C THR A 360 48.94 13.79 -0.87
N GLY A 361 48.64 15.08 -1.10
CA GLY A 361 48.55 16.09 -0.06
C GLY A 361 47.21 16.08 0.66
N ASP A 362 46.74 17.27 1.07
CA ASP A 362 45.48 17.42 1.79
C ASP A 362 44.26 17.12 0.90
N SER A 363 43.14 16.76 1.51
CA SER A 363 41.90 16.44 0.79
C SER A 363 40.66 16.64 1.65
N PHE A 364 39.51 16.89 1.02
CA PHE A 364 38.20 16.88 1.69
C PHE A 364 37.07 16.49 0.71
N SER A 365 35.87 16.32 1.24
CA SER A 365 34.66 16.11 0.43
C SER A 365 33.54 17.03 0.89
N SER A 366 32.72 17.49 -0.03
CA SER A 366 31.59 18.40 0.23
C SER A 366 30.45 18.11 -0.74
N ALA A 367 29.21 18.19 -0.25
CA ALA A 367 28.00 18.12 -1.08
C ALA A 367 27.75 19.40 -1.90
N GLU A 368 28.51 20.46 -1.62
CA GLU A 368 28.44 21.76 -2.31
C GLU A 368 29.79 22.04 -3.01
N MET A 369 30.49 21.00 -3.49
CA MET A 369 31.83 21.15 -4.07
C MET A 369 31.78 21.97 -5.36
N THR A 370 32.71 22.92 -5.51
CA THR A 370 33.02 23.61 -6.77
C THR A 370 34.52 23.55 -7.07
N VAL A 371 34.92 23.79 -8.32
CA VAL A 371 36.35 23.91 -8.69
C VAL A 371 37.02 25.03 -7.90
N VAL A 372 36.31 26.14 -7.67
CA VAL A 372 36.82 27.31 -6.93
C VAL A 372 37.02 26.99 -5.45
N ASP A 373 36.12 26.25 -4.83
CA ASP A 373 36.26 25.87 -3.42
C ASP A 373 37.47 24.93 -3.21
N CYS A 374 37.65 23.98 -4.13
CA CYS A 374 38.83 23.11 -4.09
C CYS A 374 40.12 23.90 -4.32
N ALA A 375 40.15 24.82 -5.30
CA ALA A 375 41.29 25.70 -5.54
C ALA A 375 41.65 26.54 -4.30
N ALA A 376 40.64 27.11 -3.63
CA ALA A 376 40.82 27.92 -2.44
C ALA A 376 41.37 27.11 -1.26
N PHE A 377 40.88 25.88 -1.07
CA PHE A 377 41.36 24.95 -0.05
C PHE A 377 42.81 24.53 -0.31
N CYS A 378 43.17 24.24 -1.56
CA CYS A 378 44.50 23.80 -1.95
C CYS A 378 45.51 24.94 -2.15
N ARG A 379 45.21 26.17 -1.70
CA ARG A 379 46.17 27.28 -1.74
C ARG A 379 47.45 26.92 -0.99
N GLY A 380 48.57 26.95 -1.71
CA GLY A 380 49.88 26.55 -1.20
C GLY A 380 50.43 25.25 -1.80
N TYR A 381 49.62 24.51 -2.56
CA TYR A 381 50.05 23.37 -3.37
C TYR A 381 50.25 23.74 -4.84
N LEU A 382 51.10 23.01 -5.57
CA LEU A 382 51.24 23.20 -7.03
C LEU A 382 50.00 22.75 -7.83
N TYR A 383 49.33 21.70 -7.37
CA TYR A 383 48.17 21.12 -8.04
C TYR A 383 47.00 20.93 -7.09
N PHE A 384 45.81 21.02 -7.66
CA PHE A 384 44.61 20.44 -7.07
C PHE A 384 43.85 19.65 -8.12
N GLY A 385 42.93 18.81 -7.66
CA GLY A 385 41.97 18.20 -8.55
C GLY A 385 40.71 17.78 -7.83
N VAL A 386 39.66 17.70 -8.64
CA VAL A 386 38.31 17.36 -8.21
C VAL A 386 37.90 16.02 -8.80
N GLU A 387 37.26 15.19 -7.99
CA GLU A 387 36.86 13.82 -8.34
C GLU A 387 35.39 13.58 -7.93
N PHE A 388 34.67 12.85 -8.80
CA PHE A 388 33.34 12.32 -8.51
C PHE A 388 32.34 13.35 -7.97
N GLY A 389 32.44 14.60 -8.45
CA GLY A 389 31.51 15.68 -8.14
C GLY A 389 31.65 16.34 -6.77
N SER A 390 32.13 15.61 -5.75
CA SER A 390 32.16 16.08 -4.36
C SER A 390 33.54 16.07 -3.70
N GLN A 391 34.58 15.54 -4.34
CA GLN A 391 35.87 15.31 -3.70
C GLN A 391 36.93 16.27 -4.21
N CYS A 392 37.80 16.72 -3.32
CA CYS A 392 38.92 17.62 -3.61
C CYS A 392 40.22 17.05 -3.06
N PHE A 393 41.29 17.10 -3.85
CA PHE A 393 42.62 16.61 -3.52
C PHE A 393 43.68 17.63 -3.90
N CYS A 394 44.70 17.81 -3.06
CA CYS A 394 45.82 18.72 -3.26
C CYS A 394 47.14 17.95 -3.38
N GLY A 395 48.16 18.55 -4.01
CA GLY A 395 49.52 18.00 -3.97
C GLY A 395 50.55 18.80 -4.75
N ASP A 396 51.82 18.60 -4.39
CA ASP A 396 52.96 19.24 -5.07
C ASP A 396 53.54 18.38 -6.21
N VAL A 397 53.13 17.11 -6.27
CA VAL A 397 53.59 16.14 -7.26
C VAL A 397 52.37 15.43 -7.82
N LEU A 398 52.23 15.44 -9.15
CA LEU A 398 51.20 14.72 -9.87
C LEU A 398 51.72 13.34 -10.31
N GLY A 399 51.21 12.28 -9.67
CA GLY A 399 51.41 10.88 -10.08
C GLY A 399 50.41 10.43 -11.15
N GLY A 400 50.49 9.18 -11.61
CA GLY A 400 49.55 8.63 -12.60
C GLY A 400 49.82 9.07 -14.05
N HIS A 401 48.81 8.96 -14.92
CA HIS A 401 48.89 9.39 -16.32
C HIS A 401 47.57 10.02 -16.81
N ALA A 402 47.65 10.74 -17.93
CA ALA A 402 46.48 11.32 -18.58
C ALA A 402 45.44 10.26 -18.96
N ALA A 403 44.16 10.65 -18.92
CA ALA A 403 43.01 9.87 -19.37
C ALA A 403 42.32 10.57 -20.56
N ALA A 404 41.29 9.95 -21.13
CA ALA A 404 40.46 10.60 -22.15
C ALA A 404 39.67 11.74 -21.50
N GLU A 405 39.53 12.88 -22.19
CA GLU A 405 38.83 14.05 -21.62
C GLU A 405 37.37 13.74 -21.27
N GLU A 406 36.70 12.93 -22.09
CA GLU A 406 35.34 12.44 -21.84
C GLU A 406 35.19 11.61 -20.54
N ASP A 407 36.28 11.10 -19.97
CA ASP A 407 36.25 10.34 -18.72
C ASP A 407 36.08 11.26 -17.48
N CYS A 408 36.27 12.58 -17.61
CA CYS A 408 36.20 13.55 -16.51
C CYS A 408 34.94 14.45 -16.54
N GLU A 409 33.88 14.00 -17.21
CA GLU A 409 32.64 14.76 -17.41
C GLU A 409 31.58 14.51 -16.29
N TYR A 410 32.00 14.37 -15.03
CA TYR A 410 31.11 14.38 -13.87
C TYR A 410 31.01 15.79 -13.32
N LEU A 411 29.80 16.31 -13.12
CA LEU A 411 29.61 17.69 -12.67
C LEU A 411 29.94 17.87 -11.18
N CYS A 412 30.38 19.07 -10.83
CA CYS A 412 30.55 19.48 -9.45
C CYS A 412 29.18 19.59 -8.74
N GLU A 413 29.03 19.02 -7.55
CA GLU A 413 27.76 18.99 -6.82
C GLU A 413 27.28 20.40 -6.37
N GLY A 414 28.20 21.33 -6.15
CA GLY A 414 27.92 22.72 -5.80
C GLY A 414 27.82 23.69 -6.99
N ASP A 415 28.25 23.29 -8.19
CA ASP A 415 28.10 24.07 -9.42
C ASP A 415 28.03 23.16 -10.65
N ASN A 416 26.81 22.92 -11.10
CA ASN A 416 26.50 22.03 -12.23
C ASN A 416 26.91 22.61 -13.60
N THR A 417 27.68 23.70 -13.64
CA THR A 417 28.31 24.23 -14.85
C THR A 417 29.79 23.85 -14.98
N GLN A 418 30.36 23.14 -13.99
CA GLN A 418 31.79 22.82 -13.91
C GLN A 418 32.01 21.31 -13.89
N TRP A 419 33.09 20.85 -14.52
CA TRP A 419 33.55 19.46 -14.42
C TRP A 419 34.39 19.20 -13.16
N CYS A 420 34.01 18.15 -12.43
CA CYS A 420 34.62 17.62 -11.21
C CYS A 420 35.01 16.14 -11.33
N GLY A 421 35.74 15.80 -12.40
CA GLY A 421 36.32 14.47 -12.59
C GLY A 421 35.28 13.40 -12.93
N SER A 422 35.47 12.18 -12.45
CA SER A 422 34.52 11.06 -12.39
C SER A 422 35.06 10.01 -11.40
N ALA A 423 34.40 8.86 -11.26
CA ALA A 423 34.94 7.77 -10.46
C ALA A 423 36.32 7.32 -11.00
N ASN A 424 37.38 7.41 -10.18
CA ASN A 424 38.77 7.11 -10.53
C ASN A 424 39.35 8.03 -11.63
N ARG A 425 38.84 9.26 -11.72
CA ARG A 425 39.21 10.24 -12.74
C ARG A 425 39.24 11.63 -12.13
N LEU A 426 40.41 12.26 -12.14
CA LEU A 426 40.63 13.58 -11.59
C LEU A 426 40.59 14.62 -12.72
N SER A 427 39.77 15.66 -12.60
CA SER A 427 40.01 16.90 -13.35
C SER A 427 41.13 17.66 -12.64
N VAL A 428 42.33 17.68 -13.24
CA VAL A 428 43.54 18.27 -12.62
C VAL A 428 43.71 19.72 -13.04
N TYR A 429 44.07 20.56 -12.08
CA TYR A 429 44.36 21.98 -12.26
C TYR A 429 45.76 22.31 -11.70
N GLU A 430 46.48 23.21 -12.38
CA GLU A 430 47.73 23.79 -11.91
C GLU A 430 47.47 25.19 -11.36
N VAL A 431 48.01 25.48 -10.17
CA VAL A 431 47.81 26.77 -9.48
C VAL A 431 48.91 27.75 -9.89
N TYR A 432 48.52 28.99 -10.23
CA TYR A 432 49.44 30.08 -10.53
C TYR A 432 49.28 31.21 -9.50
N GLY A 433 50.37 31.57 -8.83
CA GLY A 433 50.39 32.60 -7.80
C GLY A 433 50.75 31.99 -6.45
N ILE A 434 52.02 32.14 -6.08
CA ILE A 434 52.56 31.81 -4.75
C ILE A 434 52.29 32.98 -3.81
#